data_AF-I7BTK7-F1
#
_entry.id   AF-I7BTK7-F1
#
_cell.length_a   1.000
_cell.length_b   1.000
_cell.length_c   1.000
_cell.angle_alpha   90.00
_cell.angle_beta   90.00
_cell.angle_gamma   90.00
#
_symmetry.space_group_name_H-M   'P 1'
#
loop_
_entity.id
_entity.type
_entity.pdbx_description
1 polymer ?
#
loop_
_entity_poly.entity_id
_entity_poly.type
_entity_poly.pdbx_seq_one_letter_code
_entity_poly.pdbx_strand_id
1 'polypeptide(L)'
;MTKGLPDPPVRATTAASSFSTCECSHPPLFAVRSGVDYEDALVHLSTLLKGAFATNLKALELAKGTCRDLLLSNDHGLDSAKAVVEALLDGVERQQLAGRKAASSA
;
A
#
# COMPACT_ATOMS: atom_id res chain seq x y z
N MET A 1 -23.39 -36.20 -10.57
CA MET A 1 -23.61 -34.74 -10.60
C MET A 1 -22.74 -34.12 -9.51
N THR A 2 -21.45 -33.96 -9.76
CA THR A 2 -20.55 -33.22 -8.86
C THR A 2 -20.94 -31.76 -8.97
N LYS A 3 -21.64 -31.26 -7.94
CA LYS A 3 -21.93 -29.83 -7.78
C LYS A 3 -20.57 -29.13 -7.80
N GLY A 4 -20.28 -28.41 -8.89
CA GLY A 4 -19.02 -27.68 -9.06
C GLY A 4 -18.79 -26.82 -7.83
N LEU A 5 -17.62 -26.98 -7.20
CA LEU A 5 -17.23 -26.13 -6.08
C LEU A 5 -17.28 -24.67 -6.57
N PRO A 6 -17.91 -23.74 -5.83
CA PRO A 6 -17.91 -22.34 -6.24
C PRO A 6 -16.47 -21.85 -6.37
N ASP A 7 -16.17 -21.17 -7.47
CA ASP A 7 -14.83 -20.59 -7.67
C ASP A 7 -14.47 -19.69 -6.48
N PRO A 8 -13.23 -19.78 -5.98
CA PRO A 8 -12.80 -18.91 -4.91
C PRO A 8 -12.92 -17.45 -5.37
N PRO A 9 -13.29 -16.53 -4.47
CA PRO A 9 -13.37 -15.12 -4.81
C PRO A 9 -12.02 -14.65 -5.36
N VAL A 10 -12.06 -14.01 -6.53
CA VAL A 10 -10.86 -13.48 -7.19
C VAL A 10 -10.22 -12.45 -6.27
N ARG A 11 -9.03 -12.78 -5.75
CA ARG A 11 -8.23 -11.84 -4.95
C ARG A 11 -7.66 -10.76 -5.86
N ALA A 12 -7.82 -9.51 -5.46
CA ALA A 12 -7.15 -8.40 -6.14
C ALA A 12 -5.63 -8.57 -6.01
N THR A 13 -4.92 -8.38 -7.12
CA THR A 13 -3.46 -8.44 -7.16
C THR A 13 -2.89 -7.23 -7.86
N THR A 14 -1.63 -6.93 -7.57
CA THR A 14 -0.87 -5.87 -8.24
C THR A 14 -0.74 -6.13 -9.74
N ALA A 15 -0.80 -5.05 -10.53
CA ALA A 15 -0.39 -5.07 -11.93
C ALA A 15 1.11 -4.81 -12.06
N ALA A 16 1.72 -5.28 -13.15
CA ALA A 16 3.10 -4.92 -13.47
C ALA A 16 3.17 -3.44 -13.81
N SER A 17 4.05 -2.70 -13.14
CA SER A 17 4.23 -1.26 -13.39
C SER A 17 5.68 -0.85 -13.18
N SER A 18 6.32 -0.30 -14.21
CA SER A 18 7.70 0.19 -14.12
C SER A 18 7.73 1.57 -13.44
N PHE A 19 8.77 1.84 -12.65
CA PHE A 19 8.98 3.14 -12.03
C PHE A 19 10.47 3.52 -11.99
N SER A 20 10.80 4.71 -11.49
CA SER A 20 12.16 5.27 -11.50
C SER A 20 12.76 5.38 -12.91
N THR A 21 11.96 5.88 -13.86
CA THR A 21 12.42 6.16 -15.22
C THR A 21 13.25 7.43 -15.25
N CYS A 22 14.50 7.36 -15.73
CA CYS A 22 15.37 8.52 -15.92
C CYS A 22 15.15 9.12 -17.32
N GLU A 23 13.99 9.73 -17.56
CA GLU A 23 13.65 10.42 -18.83
C GLU A 23 14.01 9.60 -20.10
N CYS A 24 13.78 8.29 -20.05
CA CYS A 24 14.08 7.34 -21.14
C CYS A 24 15.58 7.23 -21.55
N SER A 25 16.51 7.76 -20.76
CA SER A 25 17.96 7.60 -21.02
C SER A 25 18.43 6.15 -20.97
N HIS A 26 17.71 5.30 -20.22
CA HIS A 26 17.92 3.87 -20.12
C HIS A 26 16.60 3.14 -19.77
N PRO A 27 16.52 1.80 -19.95
CA PRO A 27 15.38 1.01 -19.49
C PRO A 27 15.12 1.20 -17.97
N PRO A 28 13.87 1.08 -17.50
CA PRO A 28 13.55 1.19 -16.08
C PRO A 28 14.31 0.14 -15.26
N LEU A 29 14.90 0.56 -14.13
CA LEU A 29 15.61 -0.34 -13.22
C LEU A 29 14.68 -1.09 -12.28
N PHE A 30 13.53 -0.49 -11.94
CA PHE A 30 12.60 -1.03 -10.96
C PHE A 30 11.20 -1.16 -11.54
N ALA A 31 10.48 -2.18 -11.08
CA ALA A 31 9.09 -2.39 -11.38
C ALA A 31 8.35 -3.06 -10.21
N VAL A 32 7.08 -2.74 -10.07
CA VAL A 32 6.13 -3.51 -9.25
C VAL A 32 5.90 -4.84 -9.96
N ARG A 33 6.10 -5.94 -9.22
CA ARG A 33 5.85 -7.30 -9.72
C ARG A 33 4.33 -7.54 -9.77
N SER A 34 3.82 -8.02 -10.90
CA SER A 34 2.40 -8.42 -11.01
C SER A 34 2.07 -9.65 -10.17
N GLY A 35 0.82 -9.77 -9.75
CA GLY A 35 0.31 -10.97 -9.07
C GLY A 35 0.66 -11.04 -7.58
N VAL A 36 1.25 -9.99 -7.00
CA VAL A 36 1.40 -9.88 -5.54
C VAL A 36 0.04 -9.56 -4.94
N ASP A 37 -0.33 -10.28 -3.87
CA ASP A 37 -1.57 -10.06 -3.13
C ASP A 37 -1.67 -8.62 -2.64
N TYR A 38 -2.86 -8.04 -2.74
CA TYR A 38 -3.08 -6.64 -2.39
C TYR A 38 -2.83 -6.37 -0.90
N GLU A 39 -3.11 -7.33 -0.01
CA GLU A 39 -2.84 -7.21 1.42
C GLU A 39 -1.34 -7.10 1.67
N ASP A 40 -0.55 -8.01 1.09
CA ASP A 40 0.91 -7.99 1.21
C ASP A 40 1.50 -6.69 0.67
N ALA A 41 1.00 -6.22 -0.48
CA ALA A 41 1.43 -4.97 -1.08
C ALA A 41 1.12 -3.76 -0.17
N LEU A 42 -0.05 -3.72 0.46
CA LEU A 42 -0.44 -2.67 1.40
C LEU A 42 0.38 -2.70 2.70
N VAL A 43 0.70 -3.90 3.23
CA VAL A 43 1.59 -4.04 4.40
C VAL A 43 2.99 -3.50 4.08
N HIS A 44 3.52 -3.82 2.90
CA HIS A 44 4.79 -3.27 2.44
C HIS A 44 4.72 -1.73 2.28
N LEU A 45 3.65 -1.20 1.68
CA LEU A 45 3.45 0.24 1.55
C LEU A 45 3.39 0.93 2.92
N SER A 46 2.69 0.36 3.90
CA SER A 46 2.65 0.88 5.27
C SER A 46 4.04 0.98 5.89
N THR A 47 4.90 -0.02 5.65
CA THR A 47 6.29 -0.03 6.13
C THR A 47 7.12 1.07 5.47
N LEU A 48 6.97 1.28 4.15
CA LEU A 48 7.65 2.36 3.43
C LEU A 48 7.20 3.74 3.93
N LEU A 49 5.89 3.94 4.17
CA LEU A 49 5.35 5.18 4.71
C LEU A 49 5.87 5.47 6.12
N LYS A 50 6.01 4.46 6.98
CA LYS A 50 6.65 4.62 8.31
C LYS A 50 8.09 5.12 8.18
N GLY A 51 8.87 4.58 7.24
CA GLY A 51 10.23 5.04 6.96
C GLY A 51 10.29 6.48 6.43
N ALA A 52 9.38 6.82 5.52
CA ALA A 52 9.24 8.19 5.01
C ALA A 52 8.88 9.18 6.13
N PHE A 53 7.93 8.82 7.00
CA PHE A 53 7.52 9.64 8.14
C PHE A 53 8.68 9.87 9.12
N ALA A 54 9.40 8.81 9.50
CA ALA A 54 10.56 8.92 10.39
C ALA A 54 11.64 9.86 9.80
N THR A 55 11.87 9.79 8.49
CA THR A 55 12.83 10.65 7.79
C THR A 55 12.34 12.10 7.73
N ASN A 56 11.05 12.33 7.44
CA ASN A 56 10.43 13.65 7.42
C ASN A 56 10.51 14.33 8.79
N LEU A 57 10.20 13.59 9.86
CA LEU A 57 10.30 14.08 11.24
C LEU A 57 11.73 14.50 11.57
N LYS A 58 12.72 13.70 11.18
CA LYS A 58 14.13 14.06 11.39
C LYS A 58 14.54 15.29 10.59
N ALA A 59 14.05 15.43 9.36
CA ALA A 59 14.29 16.61 8.54
C ALA A 59 13.63 17.87 9.16
N LEU A 60 12.43 17.74 9.72
CA LEU A 60 11.72 18.82 10.43
C LEU A 60 12.54 19.39 11.59
N GLU A 61 13.22 18.54 12.36
CA GLU A 61 14.09 18.98 13.47
C GLU A 61 15.24 19.88 12.99
N LEU A 62 15.73 19.68 11.77
CA LEU A 62 16.88 20.38 11.20
C LEU A 62 16.48 21.62 10.38
N ALA A 63 15.28 21.63 9.81
CA ALA A 63 14.82 22.66 8.89
C ALA A 63 14.32 23.94 9.58
N LYS A 64 14.46 25.07 8.87
CA LYS A 64 13.98 26.40 9.28
C LYS A 64 13.28 27.12 8.13
N GLY A 65 12.46 28.12 8.47
CA GLY A 65 11.72 28.94 7.50
C GLY A 65 10.89 28.10 6.55
N THR A 66 10.81 28.51 5.28
CA THR A 66 9.99 27.87 4.24
C THR A 66 10.25 26.38 4.08
N CYS A 67 11.49 25.91 4.26
CA CYS A 67 11.80 24.48 4.17
C CYS A 67 11.07 23.67 5.26
N ARG A 68 10.96 24.23 6.47
CA ARG A 68 10.19 23.60 7.55
C ARG A 68 8.70 23.56 7.22
N ASP A 69 8.16 24.64 6.65
CA ASP A 69 6.73 24.71 6.29
C ASP A 69 6.38 23.67 5.21
N LEU A 70 7.26 23.47 4.23
CA LEU A 70 7.10 22.42 3.21
C LEU A 70 7.12 21.02 3.83
N LEU A 71 8.01 20.76 4.78
CA LEU A 71 8.08 19.47 5.47
C LEU A 71 6.87 19.23 6.39
N LEU A 72 6.27 20.28 6.98
CA LEU A 72 5.01 20.18 7.71
C LEU A 72 3.86 19.82 6.78
N SER A 73 3.80 20.43 5.60
CA SER A 73 2.80 20.05 4.59
C SER A 73 2.99 18.59 4.13
N ASN A 74 4.23 18.15 3.96
CA ASN A 74 4.55 16.77 3.61
C ASN A 74 4.15 15.79 4.72
N ASP A 75 4.33 16.18 5.99
CA ASP A 75 3.95 15.39 7.16
C ASP A 75 2.46 15.00 7.14
N HIS A 76 1.58 15.97 6.86
CA HIS A 76 0.15 15.74 6.73
C HIS A 76 -0.21 14.82 5.56
N GLY A 77 0.52 14.92 4.44
CA GLY A 77 0.35 14.01 3.31
C GLY A 77 0.73 12.57 3.65
N LEU A 78 1.84 12.39 4.37
CA LEU A 78 2.30 11.07 4.83
C LEU A 78 1.33 10.46 5.85
N ASP A 79 0.84 11.24 6.80
CA ASP A 79 -0.16 10.80 7.78
C ASP A 79 -1.47 10.36 7.09
N SER A 80 -1.97 11.18 6.16
CA SER A 80 -3.17 10.87 5.38
C SER A 80 -2.99 9.60 4.54
N ALA A 81 -1.85 9.42 3.87
CA ALA A 81 -1.56 8.22 3.09
C ALA A 81 -1.53 6.97 3.98
N LYS A 82 -0.90 7.07 5.17
CA LYS A 82 -0.86 5.96 6.13
C LYS A 82 -2.26 5.61 6.64
N ALA A 83 -3.07 6.59 6.99
CA ALA A 83 -4.45 6.38 7.43
C ALA A 83 -5.30 5.66 6.38
N VAL A 84 -5.16 6.04 5.09
CA VAL A 84 -5.85 5.35 3.99
C VAL A 84 -5.38 3.90 3.86
N VAL A 85 -4.06 3.64 3.94
CA VAL A 85 -3.53 2.27 3.87
C VAL A 85 -4.03 1.40 5.03
N GLU A 86 -4.06 1.94 6.25
CA GLU A 86 -4.58 1.24 7.43
C GLU A 86 -6.08 0.94 7.28
N ALA A 87 -6.87 1.90 6.79
CA ALA A 87 -8.29 1.69 6.51
C ALA A 87 -8.54 0.63 5.41
N LEU A 88 -7.67 0.56 4.40
CA LEU A 88 -7.75 -0.47 3.36
C LEU A 88 -7.43 -1.87 3.92
N LEU A 89 -6.39 -1.98 4.76
CA LEU A 89 -6.04 -3.25 5.43
C LEU A 89 -7.18 -3.74 6.34
N ASP A 90 -7.75 -2.84 7.15
CA ASP A 90 -8.93 -3.14 7.98
C ASP A 90 -10.11 -3.64 7.12
N GLY A 91 -10.32 -3.02 5.95
CA GLY A 91 -11.34 -3.42 4.99
C GLY A 91 -11.12 -4.85 4.48
N VAL A 92 -9.88 -5.20 4.14
CA VAL A 92 -9.50 -6.55 3.69
C VAL A 92 -9.75 -7.57 4.80
N GLU A 93 -9.31 -7.30 6.03
CA GLU A 93 -9.50 -8.21 7.16
C GLU A 93 -10.99 -8.50 7.41
N ARG A 94 -11.83 -7.45 7.39
CA ARG A 94 -13.29 -7.60 7.55
C ARG A 94 -13.93 -8.45 6.46
N GLN A 95 -13.50 -8.29 5.21
CA GLN A 95 -13.99 -9.10 4.08
C GLN A 95 -13.60 -10.58 4.23
N GLN A 96 -12.37 -10.85 4.66
CA GLN A 96 -11.91 -12.23 4.90
C GLN A 96 -12.68 -12.89 6.04
N LEU A 97 -12.94 -12.16 7.13
CA LEU A 97 -13.74 -12.65 8.25
C LEU A 97 -15.19 -12.96 7.82
N ALA A 98 -15.79 -12.10 6.98
CA ALA A 98 -17.12 -12.33 6.43
C ALA A 98 -17.16 -13.58 5.54
N GLY A 99 -16.18 -13.74 4.64
CA GLY A 99 -16.07 -14.92 3.77
C GLY A 99 -15.90 -16.22 4.56
N ARG A 100 -15.10 -16.20 5.64
CA ARG A 100 -14.89 -17.36 6.51
C ARG A 100 -16.13 -17.75 7.31
N LYS A 101 -16.92 -16.77 7.77
CA LYS A 101 -18.23 -17.03 8.41
C LYS A 101 -19.20 -17.69 7.44
N ALA A 102 -19.29 -17.19 6.21
CA ALA A 102 -20.15 -17.77 5.17
C ALA A 102 -19.77 -19.23 4.83
N ALA A 103 -18.47 -19.52 4.72
CA ALA A 103 -17.98 -20.87 4.46
C ALA A 103 -18.18 -21.85 5.63
N SER A 104 -18.22 -21.38 6.88
CA SER A 104 -18.49 -22.22 8.05
C SER A 104 -19.98 -22.50 8.27
N SER A 105 -20.87 -21.77 7.59
CA SER A 105 -22.34 -21.91 7.68
C SER A 105 -22.96 -22.71 6.54
N ALA A 106 -22.14 -23.17 5.57
CA ALA A 106 -22.54 -23.96 4.42
C ALA A 106 -22.09 -25.42 4.58
#